data_AF-A0A3G5T3H3-F1
#
_entry.id   AF-A0A3G5T3H3-F1
#
_cell.length_a   1.000
_cell.length_b   1.000
_cell.length_c   1.000
_cell.angle_alpha   90.00
_cell.angle_beta   90.00
_cell.angle_gamma   90.00
#
_symmetry.space_group_name_H-M   'P 1'
#
loop_
_entity.id
_entity.type
_entity.pdbx_description
1 polymer ?
#
loop_
_entity_poly.entity_id
_entity_poly.type
_entity_poly.pdbx_seq_one_letter_code
_entity_poly.pdbx_strand_id
1 'polypeptide(L)'
;MFVVPAVFAVSVPTAVAVWPDSAEEPPSLEGVAGMAEIQRESSIDRGSTDRAPRPDPSEFAPAPNGTPTPEPTEEDEEPEEEETETPEPEEEEEETEETEEPEPEPTPVGQRYVTTTLNVRTAPGTDADVVTVLERGAEVDITGESEDEWVEIIVSGEAAWVSGDYLSESEPAEEEEEEEGGLSMAECESGSEVESGLTPDAVRVHRAVCAQFPDVTSYGGLRSGGGEHSEGRALDIMVSNQSLGDQIAEWVREHYQELGVSEVIWAQRIWTVERSSEGWRWMEDRGSATENHYDHVHVTVYGDAGEL
;
A
#
# COMPACT_ATOMS: atom_id res chain seq x y z
N MET A 1 -38.36 -16.92 50.13
CA MET A 1 -39.37 -16.69 49.08
C MET A 1 -38.59 -16.57 47.78
N PHE A 2 -38.52 -17.66 47.00
CA PHE A 2 -37.68 -17.74 45.81
C PHE A 2 -38.38 -17.03 44.65
N VAL A 3 -37.67 -16.12 43.98
CA VAL A 3 -38.10 -15.46 42.75
C VAL A 3 -37.38 -16.15 41.59
N VAL A 4 -38.16 -16.67 40.64
CA VAL A 4 -37.68 -17.28 39.39
C VAL A 4 -37.81 -16.22 38.29
N PRO A 5 -36.81 -15.99 37.42
CA PRO A 5 -37.02 -15.19 36.23
C PRO A 5 -37.57 -16.05 35.08
N ALA A 6 -38.51 -15.45 34.34
CA ALA A 6 -39.19 -16.03 33.20
C ALA A 6 -38.26 -16.16 31.98
N VAL A 7 -38.40 -17.27 31.26
CA VAL A 7 -37.75 -17.53 29.98
C VAL A 7 -38.69 -17.07 28.86
N PHE A 8 -38.28 -16.11 28.05
CA PHE A 8 -38.98 -15.75 26.81
C PHE A 8 -38.45 -16.64 25.67
N ALA A 9 -39.33 -17.44 25.07
CA ALA A 9 -39.07 -18.17 23.84
C ALA A 9 -39.40 -17.28 22.64
N VAL A 10 -38.42 -17.00 21.78
CA VAL A 10 -38.61 -16.38 20.48
C VAL A 10 -38.76 -17.48 19.44
N SER A 11 -39.93 -17.52 18.80
CA SER A 11 -40.25 -18.42 17.69
C SER A 11 -39.80 -17.78 16.38
N VAL A 12 -38.98 -18.48 15.60
CA VAL A 12 -38.59 -18.06 14.24
C VAL A 12 -39.43 -18.86 13.23
N PRO A 13 -40.13 -18.24 12.27
CA PRO A 13 -40.78 -18.99 11.20
C PRO A 13 -39.78 -19.38 10.10
N THR A 14 -39.81 -20.66 9.74
CA THR A 14 -39.15 -21.22 8.56
C THR A 14 -39.94 -20.83 7.30
N ALA A 15 -39.30 -20.14 6.36
CA ALA A 15 -39.83 -19.93 5.02
C ALA A 15 -39.13 -20.89 4.04
N VAL A 16 -39.90 -21.82 3.47
CA VAL A 16 -39.51 -22.68 2.36
C VAL A 16 -39.85 -21.95 1.07
N ALA A 17 -38.85 -21.65 0.25
CA ALA A 17 -39.05 -21.19 -1.12
C ALA A 17 -39.16 -22.40 -2.05
N VAL A 18 -40.31 -22.55 -2.70
CA VAL A 18 -40.58 -23.50 -3.79
C VAL A 18 -40.35 -22.74 -5.10
N TRP A 19 -39.44 -23.22 -5.94
CA TRP A 19 -39.31 -22.75 -7.33
C TRP A 19 -40.14 -23.64 -8.28
N PRO A 20 -40.84 -23.05 -9.27
CA PRO A 20 -41.54 -23.82 -10.28
C PRO A 20 -40.60 -24.32 -11.40
N ASP A 21 -40.83 -25.58 -11.73
CA ASP A 21 -40.41 -26.33 -12.91
C ASP A 21 -41.00 -25.71 -14.18
N SER A 22 -40.17 -25.44 -15.19
CA SER A 22 -40.58 -25.30 -16.59
C SER A 22 -39.42 -25.67 -17.51
N ALA A 23 -39.54 -26.84 -18.10
CA ALA A 23 -38.77 -27.34 -19.22
C ALA A 23 -39.19 -26.65 -20.53
N GLU A 24 -38.21 -26.36 -21.41
CA GLU A 24 -38.40 -26.30 -22.85
C GLU A 24 -37.09 -26.74 -23.56
N GLU A 25 -37.18 -27.83 -24.32
CA GLU A 25 -36.14 -28.39 -25.21
C GLU A 25 -35.91 -27.52 -26.46
N PRO A 26 -34.73 -27.65 -27.10
CA PRO A 26 -34.70 -27.66 -28.57
C PRO A 26 -33.92 -28.85 -29.17
N PRO A 27 -34.13 -29.14 -30.48
CA PRO A 27 -34.18 -30.51 -31.01
C PRO A 27 -32.84 -31.08 -31.51
N SER A 28 -32.83 -32.41 -31.60
CA SER A 28 -31.81 -33.24 -32.24
C SER A 28 -31.72 -33.03 -33.75
N LEU A 29 -30.50 -33.05 -34.29
CA LEU A 29 -30.21 -33.61 -35.61
C LEU A 29 -28.84 -34.30 -35.62
N GLU A 30 -28.86 -35.63 -35.77
CA GLU A 30 -27.81 -36.45 -36.39
C GLU A 30 -27.45 -35.86 -37.77
N GLY A 31 -26.25 -35.89 -38.36
CA GLY A 31 -25.00 -36.61 -38.19
C GLY A 31 -24.38 -36.68 -39.60
N VAL A 32 -23.05 -36.60 -39.77
CA VAL A 32 -22.29 -37.26 -40.86
C VAL A 32 -20.78 -37.10 -40.67
N ALA A 33 -20.08 -38.21 -40.86
CA ALA A 33 -18.63 -38.35 -40.91
C ALA A 33 -18.01 -37.70 -42.16
N GLY A 34 -16.75 -37.27 -42.06
CA GLY A 34 -15.98 -36.80 -43.22
C GLY A 34 -14.53 -36.49 -42.87
N MET A 35 -13.67 -37.46 -43.12
CA MET A 35 -12.21 -37.43 -42.99
C MET A 35 -11.61 -36.67 -44.18
N ALA A 36 -10.57 -35.84 -43.97
CA ALA A 36 -9.55 -35.57 -44.99
C ALA A 36 -8.31 -34.88 -44.39
N GLU A 37 -7.18 -35.59 -44.45
CA GLU A 37 -5.82 -35.04 -44.51
C GLU A 37 -5.69 -33.98 -45.61
N ILE A 38 -4.91 -32.91 -45.40
CA ILE A 38 -3.99 -32.36 -46.41
C ILE A 38 -2.69 -31.89 -45.74
N GLN A 39 -1.59 -32.33 -46.35
CA GLN A 39 -0.20 -32.04 -46.03
C GLN A 39 0.27 -30.69 -46.62
N ARG A 40 1.18 -30.04 -45.88
CA ARG A 40 2.43 -29.32 -46.23
C ARG A 40 2.61 -28.50 -47.55
N GLU A 41 3.48 -27.48 -47.38
CA GLU A 41 4.36 -26.74 -48.33
C GLU A 41 3.68 -25.60 -49.13
N SER A 42 4.21 -24.38 -49.35
CA SER A 42 5.58 -23.82 -49.33
C SER A 42 5.56 -22.27 -49.47
N SER A 43 6.63 -21.63 -48.98
CA SER A 43 7.35 -20.44 -49.49
C SER A 43 6.67 -19.11 -49.91
N ILE A 44 7.01 -18.06 -49.14
CA ILE A 44 7.60 -16.74 -49.51
C ILE A 44 6.91 -15.90 -50.60
N ASP A 45 6.43 -14.69 -50.26
CA ASP A 45 6.97 -13.43 -50.83
C ASP A 45 6.68 -12.17 -49.98
N ARG A 46 7.54 -11.17 -50.16
CA ARG A 46 7.80 -9.98 -49.33
C ARG A 46 6.93 -8.77 -49.70
N GLY A 47 6.86 -7.84 -48.75
CA GLY A 47 6.51 -6.43 -48.95
C GLY A 47 5.51 -5.98 -47.90
N SER A 48 5.57 -4.82 -47.26
CA SER A 48 6.48 -3.68 -47.30
C SER A 48 5.94 -2.75 -46.21
N THR A 49 6.83 -2.23 -45.36
CA THR A 49 6.77 -0.90 -44.73
C THR A 49 5.44 -0.42 -44.10
N ASP A 50 5.38 -0.39 -42.76
CA ASP A 50 5.35 0.90 -42.06
C ASP A 50 5.88 0.73 -40.62
N ARG A 51 6.99 1.41 -40.35
CA ARG A 51 7.73 1.39 -39.07
C ARG A 51 7.61 2.79 -38.49
N ALA A 52 6.77 2.96 -37.48
CA ALA A 52 6.81 4.15 -36.65
C ALA A 52 8.14 4.18 -35.85
N PRO A 53 8.76 5.35 -35.64
CA PRO A 53 10.07 5.46 -35.03
C PRO A 53 10.03 5.21 -33.52
N ARG A 54 10.98 4.42 -33.03
CA ARG A 54 11.34 4.31 -31.61
C ARG A 54 12.16 5.55 -31.19
N PRO A 55 12.06 6.03 -29.94
CA PRO A 55 13.03 7.00 -29.41
C PRO A 55 14.40 6.35 -29.17
N ASP A 56 15.44 7.15 -29.36
CA ASP A 56 16.87 6.83 -29.37
C ASP A 56 17.42 6.68 -27.93
N PRO A 57 18.06 5.56 -27.53
CA PRO A 57 18.70 5.42 -26.23
C PRO A 57 20.21 5.69 -26.38
N SER A 58 20.59 6.95 -26.58
CA SER A 58 22.00 7.32 -26.65
C SER A 58 22.29 8.73 -26.14
N GLU A 59 21.90 9.03 -24.89
CA GLU A 59 22.54 10.10 -24.10
C GLU A 59 22.50 9.77 -22.60
N PHE A 60 23.36 8.87 -22.14
CA PHE A 60 23.91 8.95 -20.77
C PHE A 60 25.37 8.47 -20.79
N ALA A 61 26.28 9.44 -20.81
CA ALA A 61 27.69 9.20 -20.56
C ALA A 61 27.91 8.81 -19.08
N PRO A 62 28.95 8.01 -18.78
CA PRO A 62 29.24 7.57 -17.42
C PRO A 62 29.79 8.71 -16.55
N ALA A 63 29.31 8.81 -15.31
CA ALA A 63 29.89 9.67 -14.29
C ALA A 63 31.30 9.18 -13.88
N PRO A 64 32.28 10.08 -13.68
CA PRO A 64 33.60 9.70 -13.18
C PRO A 64 33.55 9.41 -11.68
N ASN A 65 34.12 8.27 -11.33
CA ASN A 65 34.41 7.81 -9.99
C ASN A 65 35.57 8.63 -9.39
N GLY A 66 35.44 9.13 -8.16
CA GLY A 66 36.58 9.68 -7.41
C GLY A 66 36.24 10.69 -6.33
N THR A 67 35.91 10.21 -5.13
CA THR A 67 36.06 10.98 -3.88
C THR A 67 37.21 10.36 -3.09
N PRO A 68 38.25 11.12 -2.69
CA PRO A 68 39.28 10.62 -1.80
C PRO A 68 38.83 10.61 -0.34
N THR A 69 39.14 9.51 0.33
CA THR A 69 39.16 9.32 1.78
C THR A 69 40.19 10.26 2.44
N PRO A 70 39.88 10.92 3.56
CA PRO A 70 40.91 11.37 4.49
C PRO A 70 41.23 10.29 5.53
N GLU A 71 42.52 9.97 5.67
CA GLU A 71 43.10 9.22 6.79
C GLU A 71 43.09 10.07 8.08
N PRO A 72 43.10 9.44 9.28
CA PRO A 72 43.14 10.15 10.55
C PRO A 72 44.60 10.43 10.96
N THR A 73 44.87 11.67 11.40
CA THR A 73 46.12 12.02 12.06
C THR A 73 45.82 12.30 13.53
N GLU A 74 46.27 11.41 14.40
CA GLU A 74 46.48 11.70 15.82
C GLU A 74 47.92 12.22 15.99
N GLU A 75 48.09 13.40 16.60
CA GLU A 75 49.28 13.76 17.38
C GLU A 75 48.84 14.68 18.53
N ASP A 76 48.65 14.04 19.69
CA ASP A 76 49.20 14.39 21.01
C ASP A 76 50.09 15.65 21.06
N GLU A 77 49.72 16.67 21.86
CA GLU A 77 50.62 17.35 22.81
C GLU A 77 49.80 18.02 23.94
N GLU A 78 50.14 17.64 25.18
CA GLU A 78 49.70 18.16 26.49
C GLU A 78 50.56 19.41 26.89
N PRO A 79 50.45 20.03 28.09
CA PRO A 79 49.82 21.34 28.34
C PRO A 79 50.78 22.43 28.90
N GLU A 80 50.19 23.46 29.53
CA GLU A 80 50.76 24.61 30.31
C GLU A 80 51.01 25.90 29.47
N GLU A 81 50.71 27.14 29.89
CA GLU A 81 50.52 27.74 31.21
C GLU A 81 49.40 28.83 31.22
N GLU A 82 48.89 29.10 32.42
CA GLU A 82 48.06 30.26 32.77
C GLU A 82 48.75 31.60 32.48
N GLU A 83 48.01 32.57 31.93
CA GLU A 83 48.09 33.95 32.44
C GLU A 83 46.69 34.56 32.53
N THR A 84 46.40 35.01 33.74
CA THR A 84 45.19 35.69 34.20
C THR A 84 45.04 37.05 33.55
N GLU A 85 44.02 37.23 32.70
CA GLU A 85 43.48 38.56 32.42
C GLU A 85 42.18 38.76 33.21
N THR A 86 42.18 39.86 33.94
CA THR A 86 41.14 40.33 34.85
C THR A 86 39.90 40.72 34.05
N PRO A 87 38.69 40.20 34.33
CA PRO A 87 37.49 40.72 33.70
C PRO A 87 37.20 42.14 34.21
N GLU A 88 37.11 43.06 33.26
CA GLU A 88 36.50 44.38 33.37
C GLU A 88 35.02 44.19 33.78
N PRO A 89 34.47 45.02 34.68
CA PRO A 89 33.15 44.75 35.25
C PRO A 89 32.08 44.90 34.17
N GLU A 90 31.34 43.82 33.94
CA GLU A 90 30.08 43.81 33.19
C GLU A 90 29.12 44.79 33.88
N GLU A 91 28.66 45.78 33.12
CA GLU A 91 27.50 46.57 33.49
C GLU A 91 26.29 45.61 33.52
N GLU A 92 25.85 45.28 34.73
CA GLU A 92 24.50 44.77 35.00
C GLU A 92 23.49 45.75 34.39
N GLU A 93 23.00 45.44 33.19
CA GLU A 93 21.73 45.97 32.74
C GLU A 93 20.67 45.43 33.69
N GLU A 94 20.14 46.31 34.53
CA GLU A 94 18.98 46.05 35.37
C GLU A 94 17.85 45.53 34.48
N GLU A 95 17.66 44.21 34.47
CA GLU A 95 16.47 43.53 34.00
C GLU A 95 15.33 44.02 34.88
N THR A 96 14.62 45.01 34.38
CA THR A 96 13.38 45.49 34.97
C THR A 96 12.43 44.30 35.00
N GLU A 97 12.19 43.73 36.18
CA GLU A 97 11.03 42.88 36.44
C GLU A 97 9.77 43.72 36.16
N GLU A 98 9.35 43.70 34.90
CA GLU A 98 8.06 44.17 34.48
C GLU A 98 7.06 43.25 35.18
N THR A 99 6.37 43.82 36.16
CA THR A 99 5.30 43.14 36.88
C THR A 99 4.20 42.89 35.84
N GLU A 100 4.23 41.72 35.19
CA GLU A 100 3.20 41.30 34.26
C GLU A 100 1.86 41.33 35.00
N GLU A 101 1.00 42.24 34.56
CA GLU A 101 -0.40 42.27 34.93
C GLU A 101 -0.97 40.89 34.58
N PRO A 102 -1.66 40.19 35.50
CA PRO A 102 -2.08 38.81 35.24
C PRO A 102 -2.98 38.82 34.01
N GLU A 103 -2.49 38.17 32.95
CA GLU A 103 -3.22 37.99 31.71
C GLU A 103 -4.55 37.29 32.03
N PRO A 104 -5.68 37.75 31.47
CA PRO A 104 -6.98 37.15 31.76
C PRO A 104 -6.96 35.66 31.39
N GLU A 105 -7.51 34.80 32.25
CA GLU A 105 -7.61 33.37 31.96
C GLU A 105 -8.32 33.14 30.61
N PRO A 106 -7.80 32.28 29.73
CA PRO A 106 -8.37 32.07 28.41
C PRO A 106 -9.77 31.46 28.51
N THR A 107 -10.72 32.01 27.75
CA THR A 107 -12.11 31.55 27.74
C THR A 107 -12.47 30.86 26.43
N PRO A 108 -13.06 29.65 26.46
CA PRO A 108 -13.45 28.95 25.24
C PRO A 108 -14.66 29.63 24.57
N VAL A 109 -14.55 29.90 23.27
CA VAL A 109 -15.64 30.47 22.45
C VAL A 109 -16.21 29.48 21.44
N GLY A 110 -15.55 28.34 21.25
CA GLY A 110 -15.98 27.29 20.35
C GLY A 110 -15.05 26.08 20.43
N GLN A 111 -15.41 25.03 19.70
CA GLN A 111 -14.62 23.80 19.59
C GLN A 111 -14.22 23.58 18.13
N ARG A 112 -13.08 22.91 17.93
CA ARG A 112 -12.56 22.45 16.64
C ARG A 112 -12.01 21.04 16.79
N TYR A 113 -11.90 20.34 15.67
CA TYR A 113 -11.29 19.02 15.61
C TYR A 113 -9.99 19.09 14.83
N VAL A 114 -8.97 18.44 15.37
CA VAL A 114 -7.66 18.31 14.75
C VAL A 114 -7.74 17.31 13.59
N THR A 115 -7.26 17.67 12.40
CA THR A 115 -7.37 16.82 11.20
C THR A 115 -6.16 15.91 10.94
N THR A 116 -5.09 16.06 11.70
CA THR A 116 -3.84 15.28 11.60
C THR A 116 -3.06 15.32 12.92
N THR A 117 -1.94 14.61 13.05
CA THR A 117 -1.05 14.83 14.20
C THR A 117 -0.51 16.26 14.21
N LEU A 118 -0.75 17.02 15.27
CA LEU A 118 -0.57 18.47 15.30
C LEU A 118 0.24 18.93 16.53
N ASN A 119 1.34 19.64 16.29
CA ASN A 119 2.14 20.24 17.36
C ASN A 119 1.43 21.47 17.94
N VAL A 120 1.34 21.51 19.27
CA VAL A 120 0.85 22.65 20.07
C VAL A 120 2.04 23.44 20.57
N ARG A 121 2.02 24.76 20.42
CA ARG A 121 3.18 25.63 20.65
C ARG A 121 2.91 26.77 21.63
N THR A 122 3.96 27.34 22.19
CA THR A 122 3.89 28.47 23.13
C THR A 122 3.55 29.82 22.47
N ALA A 123 3.82 29.97 21.17
CA ALA A 123 3.58 31.19 20.41
C ALA A 123 3.23 30.86 18.94
N PRO A 124 2.61 31.78 18.19
CA PRO A 124 2.31 31.57 16.78
C PRO A 124 3.60 31.55 15.96
N GLY A 125 3.93 30.39 15.39
CA GLY A 125 5.09 30.22 14.52
C GLY A 125 5.75 28.86 14.64
N THR A 126 6.48 28.47 13.59
CA THR A 126 7.20 27.18 13.56
C THR A 126 8.46 27.17 14.42
N ASP A 127 8.97 28.34 14.80
CA ASP A 127 10.17 28.52 15.62
C ASP A 127 9.87 28.53 17.13
N ALA A 128 8.60 28.57 17.53
CA ALA A 128 8.17 28.54 18.92
C ALA A 128 8.29 27.13 19.55
N ASP A 129 8.46 27.05 20.87
CA ASP A 129 8.58 25.78 21.59
C ASP A 129 7.30 24.94 21.50
N VAL A 130 7.46 23.62 21.37
CA VAL A 130 6.35 22.67 21.35
C VAL A 130 6.02 22.25 22.79
N VAL A 131 4.77 22.49 23.20
CA VAL A 131 4.23 22.13 24.52
C VAL A 131 3.74 20.69 24.54
N THR A 132 3.03 20.27 23.49
CA THR A 132 2.51 18.90 23.33
C THR A 132 2.17 18.61 21.87
N VAL A 133 1.71 17.39 21.59
CA VAL A 133 1.22 16.95 20.28
C VAL A 133 -0.19 16.40 20.44
N LEU A 134 -1.10 16.84 19.57
CA LEU A 134 -2.47 16.36 19.48
C LEU A 134 -2.60 15.35 18.36
N GLU A 135 -3.38 14.30 18.59
CA GLU A 135 -3.71 13.31 17.56
C GLU A 135 -4.84 13.81 16.66
N ARG A 136 -4.97 13.21 15.47
CA ARG A 136 -6.14 13.44 14.61
C ARG A 136 -7.42 13.09 15.38
N GLY A 137 -8.48 13.84 15.15
CA GLY A 137 -9.77 13.68 15.81
C GLY A 137 -9.83 14.33 17.20
N ALA A 138 -8.69 14.77 17.76
CA ALA A 138 -8.69 15.47 19.04
C ALA A 138 -9.57 16.73 18.97
N GLU A 139 -10.52 16.82 19.90
CA GLU A 139 -11.35 18.00 20.10
C GLU A 139 -10.58 19.00 20.96
N VAL A 140 -10.55 20.26 20.50
CA VAL A 140 -9.89 21.37 21.19
C VAL A 140 -10.83 22.55 21.33
N ASP A 141 -10.74 23.21 22.49
CA ASP A 141 -11.39 24.49 22.74
C ASP A 141 -10.56 25.61 22.11
N ILE A 142 -11.20 26.49 21.35
CA ILE A 142 -10.58 27.70 20.78
C ILE A 142 -10.98 28.94 21.60
N THR A 143 -10.05 29.88 21.78
CA THR A 143 -10.34 31.18 22.44
C THR A 143 -10.94 32.20 21.48
N GLY A 144 -10.77 31.97 20.18
CA GLY A 144 -11.19 32.87 19.10
C GLY A 144 -10.09 33.82 18.64
N GLU A 145 -8.93 33.80 19.30
CA GLU A 145 -7.75 34.54 18.86
C GLU A 145 -7.04 33.79 17.73
N SER A 146 -6.52 34.55 16.76
CA SER A 146 -5.80 34.02 15.60
C SER A 146 -4.78 35.03 15.11
N GLU A 147 -3.59 34.56 14.78
CA GLU A 147 -2.50 35.34 14.19
C GLU A 147 -1.99 34.63 12.93
N ASP A 148 -2.14 35.27 11.78
CA ASP A 148 -1.86 34.68 10.46
C ASP A 148 -2.56 33.31 10.27
N GLU A 149 -1.78 32.24 10.14
CA GLU A 149 -2.25 30.84 9.99
C GLU A 149 -2.35 30.10 11.32
N TRP A 150 -2.17 30.80 12.45
CA TRP A 150 -2.20 30.23 13.79
C TRP A 150 -3.47 30.59 14.53
N VAL A 151 -3.97 29.62 15.29
CA VAL A 151 -5.18 29.73 16.12
C VAL A 151 -4.80 29.39 17.55
N GLU A 152 -5.29 30.21 18.48
CA GLU A 152 -5.11 29.97 19.90
C GLU A 152 -6.18 28.99 20.42
N ILE A 153 -5.69 27.97 21.10
CA ILE A 153 -6.46 26.89 21.72
C ILE A 153 -6.17 26.83 23.22
N ILE A 154 -7.07 26.19 23.96
CA ILE A 154 -6.87 25.91 25.38
C ILE A 154 -6.42 24.44 25.52
N VAL A 155 -5.23 24.24 26.07
CA VAL A 155 -4.68 22.91 26.36
C VAL A 155 -4.26 22.86 27.82
N SER A 156 -4.74 21.86 28.56
CA SER A 156 -4.49 21.73 30.00
C SER A 156 -4.89 22.95 30.85
N GLY A 157 -5.77 23.81 30.33
CA GLY A 157 -6.21 25.05 30.98
C GLY A 157 -5.37 26.28 30.65
N GLU A 158 -4.37 26.15 29.76
CA GLU A 158 -3.46 27.21 29.34
C GLU A 158 -3.67 27.55 27.85
N ALA A 159 -3.41 28.80 27.47
CA ALA A 159 -3.45 29.23 26.08
C ALA A 159 -2.22 28.72 25.33
N ALA A 160 -2.44 28.19 24.12
CA ALA A 160 -1.38 27.67 23.27
C ALA A 160 -1.79 27.78 21.79
N TRP A 161 -0.82 27.69 20.89
CA TRP A 161 -1.00 27.98 19.47
C TRP A 161 -0.86 26.73 18.60
N VAL A 162 -1.76 26.57 17.64
CA VAL A 162 -1.72 25.53 16.61
C VAL A 162 -1.95 26.12 15.23
N SER A 163 -1.52 25.43 14.18
CA SER A 163 -1.83 25.85 12.81
C SER A 163 -3.31 25.60 12.50
N GLY A 164 -4.01 26.65 12.07
CA GLY A 164 -5.43 26.62 11.73
C GLY A 164 -5.78 25.77 10.51
N ASP A 165 -4.81 25.50 9.62
CA ASP A 165 -4.98 24.62 8.46
C ASP A 165 -5.38 23.20 8.83
N TYR A 166 -5.04 22.79 10.05
CA TYR A 166 -5.31 21.45 10.58
C TYR A 166 -6.48 21.41 11.56
N LEU A 167 -7.33 22.44 11.55
CA LEU A 167 -8.56 22.50 12.35
C LEU A 167 -9.80 22.43 11.47
N SER A 168 -10.78 21.63 11.91
CA SER A 168 -12.07 21.45 11.25
C SER A 168 -13.23 21.76 12.21
N GLU A 169 -14.36 22.23 11.67
CA GLU A 169 -15.58 22.46 12.44
C GLU A 169 -16.34 21.15 12.74
N SER A 170 -16.14 20.14 11.90
CA SER A 170 -16.69 18.80 12.11
C SER A 170 -15.55 17.84 12.43
N GLU A 171 -15.83 16.87 13.29
CA GLU A 171 -14.94 15.75 13.54
C GLU A 171 -14.51 15.17 12.18
N PRO A 172 -13.20 15.09 11.89
CA PRO A 172 -12.77 14.40 10.69
C PRO A 172 -13.36 13.01 10.80
N ALA A 173 -13.94 12.50 9.70
CA ALA A 173 -14.28 11.09 9.65
C ALA A 173 -13.04 10.33 10.15
N GLU A 174 -13.26 9.43 11.12
CA GLU A 174 -12.25 8.44 11.46
C GLU A 174 -11.74 7.95 10.11
N GLU A 175 -10.43 8.09 9.90
CA GLU A 175 -9.84 7.28 8.86
C GLU A 175 -10.28 5.89 9.27
N GLU A 176 -11.04 5.20 8.40
CA GLU A 176 -11.07 3.76 8.53
C GLU A 176 -9.58 3.44 8.51
N GLU A 177 -9.04 3.14 9.68
CA GLU A 177 -7.87 2.33 9.78
C GLU A 177 -8.26 1.17 8.88
N GLU A 178 -7.73 1.18 7.65
CA GLU A 178 -7.44 -0.08 7.02
C GLU A 178 -6.63 -0.75 8.11
N GLU A 179 -7.32 -1.62 8.85
CA GLU A 179 -6.64 -2.53 9.72
C GLU A 179 -5.45 -3.02 8.91
N GLU A 180 -4.31 -3.20 9.56
CA GLU A 180 -3.34 -4.15 9.05
C GLU A 180 -4.05 -5.51 8.97
N GLY A 181 -4.82 -5.63 7.90
CA GLY A 181 -5.78 -6.66 7.61
C GLY A 181 -4.94 -7.71 6.98
N GLY A 182 -4.32 -8.52 7.84
CA GLY A 182 -3.57 -9.68 7.42
C GLY A 182 -4.31 -10.37 6.29
N LEU A 183 -3.55 -10.72 5.26
CA LEU A 183 -4.07 -11.28 4.01
C LEU A 183 -5.17 -12.30 4.26
N SER A 184 -6.35 -12.08 3.68
CA SER A 184 -7.46 -13.01 3.87
C SER A 184 -7.11 -14.40 3.34
N MET A 185 -7.21 -15.40 4.22
CA MET A 185 -7.07 -16.82 3.91
C MET A 185 -8.42 -17.54 3.76
N ALA A 186 -9.50 -16.77 3.64
CA ALA A 186 -10.83 -17.31 3.39
C ALA A 186 -10.83 -18.13 2.10
N GLU A 187 -11.59 -19.23 2.09
CA GLU A 187 -11.77 -20.02 0.88
C GLU A 187 -12.44 -19.16 -0.19
N CYS A 188 -11.83 -19.11 -1.37
CA CYS A 188 -12.41 -18.42 -2.50
C CYS A 188 -13.45 -19.32 -3.17
N GLU A 189 -14.68 -18.82 -3.34
CA GLU A 189 -15.70 -19.58 -4.09
C GLU A 189 -15.27 -19.76 -5.56
N SER A 190 -14.76 -18.70 -6.17
CA SER A 190 -14.21 -18.73 -7.53
C SER A 190 -12.85 -19.44 -7.58
N GLY A 191 -12.64 -20.35 -8.52
CA GLY A 191 -11.31 -20.91 -8.75
C GLY A 191 -10.74 -21.80 -7.64
N SER A 192 -11.49 -22.13 -6.59
CA SER A 192 -11.05 -23.07 -5.51
C SER A 192 -10.46 -24.39 -6.03
N GLU A 193 -10.91 -24.87 -7.19
CA GLU A 193 -10.36 -26.04 -7.87
C GLU A 193 -8.87 -25.91 -8.25
N VAL A 194 -8.38 -24.68 -8.43
CA VAL A 194 -6.99 -24.37 -8.78
C VAL A 194 -6.03 -24.72 -7.63
N GLU A 195 -6.51 -24.73 -6.38
CA GLU A 195 -5.68 -24.94 -5.19
C GLU A 195 -5.12 -26.37 -5.11
N SER A 196 -5.72 -27.32 -5.83
CA SER A 196 -5.32 -28.73 -5.80
C SER A 196 -3.88 -28.92 -6.28
N GLY A 197 -2.97 -29.17 -5.33
CA GLY A 197 -1.56 -29.44 -5.59
C GLY A 197 -0.71 -28.18 -5.77
N LEU A 198 -1.28 -27.00 -5.48
CA LEU A 198 -0.48 -25.80 -5.23
C LEU A 198 0.25 -25.91 -3.90
N THR A 199 1.36 -25.18 -3.81
CA THR A 199 2.11 -24.95 -2.57
C THR A 199 1.35 -24.00 -1.64
N PRO A 200 1.62 -24.03 -0.32
CA PRO A 200 0.96 -23.14 0.65
C PRO A 200 0.97 -21.65 0.27
N ASP A 201 2.10 -21.12 -0.21
CA ASP A 201 2.21 -19.73 -0.63
C ASP A 201 1.35 -19.45 -1.88
N ALA A 202 1.29 -20.37 -2.83
CA ALA A 202 0.45 -20.20 -4.02
C ALA A 202 -1.05 -20.24 -3.68
N VAL A 203 -1.45 -21.05 -2.68
CA VAL A 203 -2.80 -21.02 -2.11
C VAL A 203 -3.06 -19.69 -1.40
N ARG A 204 -2.08 -19.16 -0.65
CA ARG A 204 -2.19 -17.84 -0.01
C ARG A 204 -2.42 -16.73 -1.04
N VAL A 205 -1.64 -16.71 -2.12
CA VAL A 205 -1.84 -15.77 -3.23
C VAL A 205 -3.25 -15.89 -3.81
N HIS A 206 -3.71 -17.12 -4.11
CA HIS A 206 -5.04 -17.34 -4.67
C HIS A 206 -6.15 -16.74 -3.79
N ARG A 207 -6.12 -17.05 -2.49
CA ARG A 207 -7.16 -16.62 -1.54
C ARG A 207 -7.14 -15.13 -1.27
N ALA A 208 -5.95 -14.57 -1.07
CA ALA A 208 -5.80 -13.16 -0.77
C ALA A 208 -6.18 -12.30 -1.99
N VAL A 209 -5.77 -12.69 -3.20
CA VAL A 209 -6.19 -12.02 -4.45
C VAL A 209 -7.70 -12.15 -4.64
N CYS A 210 -8.30 -13.31 -4.39
CA CYS A 210 -9.74 -13.47 -4.52
C CYS A 210 -10.54 -12.57 -3.57
N ALA A 211 -10.09 -12.47 -2.32
CA ALA A 211 -10.74 -11.60 -1.34
C ALA A 211 -10.61 -10.12 -1.73
N GLN A 212 -9.42 -9.71 -2.18
CA GLN A 212 -9.12 -8.33 -2.54
C GLN A 212 -9.74 -7.90 -3.89
N PHE A 213 -9.79 -8.81 -4.85
CA PHE A 213 -10.19 -8.56 -6.23
C PHE A 213 -11.32 -9.51 -6.66
N PRO A 214 -12.55 -9.31 -6.16
CA PRO A 214 -13.68 -10.22 -6.40
C PRO A 214 -14.11 -10.33 -7.88
N ASP A 215 -13.68 -9.40 -8.74
CA ASP A 215 -13.89 -9.46 -10.19
C ASP A 215 -13.06 -10.55 -10.88
N VAL A 216 -12.04 -11.09 -10.21
CA VAL A 216 -11.22 -12.21 -10.70
C VAL A 216 -11.90 -13.53 -10.39
N THR A 217 -12.30 -14.23 -11.45
CA THR A 217 -13.08 -15.48 -11.34
C THR A 217 -12.40 -16.70 -11.96
N SER A 218 -11.22 -16.54 -12.55
CA SER A 218 -10.52 -17.61 -13.27
C SER A 218 -9.03 -17.58 -12.99
N TYR A 219 -8.47 -18.76 -12.73
CA TYR A 219 -7.08 -18.93 -12.33
C TYR A 219 -6.47 -20.15 -13.03
N GLY A 220 -5.20 -20.06 -13.41
CA GLY A 220 -4.38 -21.17 -13.89
C GLY A 220 -3.36 -21.58 -12.83
N GLY A 221 -3.29 -22.86 -12.49
CA GLY A 221 -2.38 -23.35 -11.44
C GLY A 221 -1.50 -24.50 -11.91
N LEU A 222 -1.48 -25.58 -11.10
CA LEU A 222 -0.66 -26.76 -11.34
C LEU A 222 -0.93 -27.39 -12.72
N ARG A 223 0.12 -27.57 -13.52
CA ARG A 223 0.05 -28.27 -14.82
C ARG A 223 1.36 -28.94 -15.21
N SER A 224 1.28 -30.03 -15.96
CA SER A 224 2.45 -30.73 -16.50
C SER A 224 3.14 -29.88 -17.57
N GLY A 225 4.48 -29.90 -17.64
CA GLY A 225 5.22 -29.13 -18.65
C GLY A 225 6.60 -28.64 -18.20
N GLY A 226 6.97 -28.87 -16.94
CA GLY A 226 8.16 -28.28 -16.33
C GLY A 226 7.89 -26.88 -15.78
N GLY A 227 8.90 -26.30 -15.12
CA GLY A 227 8.81 -24.98 -14.50
C GLY A 227 7.92 -24.94 -13.25
N GLU A 228 7.67 -23.73 -12.77
CA GLU A 228 7.08 -23.41 -11.48
C GLU A 228 5.62 -23.87 -11.42
N HIS A 229 4.90 -23.83 -12.54
CA HIS A 229 3.57 -24.42 -12.66
C HIS A 229 3.54 -25.93 -12.46
N SER A 230 4.61 -26.66 -12.80
CA SER A 230 4.67 -28.11 -12.57
C SER A 230 5.04 -28.48 -11.13
N GLU A 231 5.58 -27.51 -10.38
CA GLU A 231 5.93 -27.62 -8.97
C GLU A 231 4.80 -27.13 -8.05
N GLY A 232 3.71 -26.59 -8.61
CA GLY A 232 2.63 -25.97 -7.84
C GLY A 232 3.01 -24.61 -7.23
N ARG A 233 4.07 -23.99 -7.75
CA ARG A 233 4.67 -22.73 -7.26
C ARG A 233 4.30 -21.52 -8.10
N ALA A 234 3.45 -21.68 -9.11
CA ALA A 234 2.98 -20.57 -9.93
C ALA A 234 1.46 -20.55 -10.05
N LEU A 235 0.92 -19.32 -10.09
CA LEU A 235 -0.48 -19.01 -10.27
C LEU A 235 -0.61 -17.96 -11.38
N ASP A 236 -1.44 -18.25 -12.37
CA ASP A 236 -1.88 -17.30 -13.39
C ASP A 236 -3.23 -16.74 -12.97
N ILE A 237 -3.29 -15.44 -12.70
CA ILE A 237 -4.50 -14.71 -12.36
C ILE A 237 -5.08 -14.18 -13.68
N MET A 238 -6.15 -14.81 -14.19
CA MET A 238 -6.62 -14.54 -15.56
C MET A 238 -7.35 -13.20 -15.62
N VAL A 239 -6.74 -12.22 -16.29
CA VAL A 239 -7.25 -10.85 -16.39
C VAL A 239 -6.79 -10.19 -17.68
N SER A 240 -7.74 -9.81 -18.54
CA SER A 240 -7.47 -9.08 -19.79
C SER A 240 -7.75 -7.57 -19.68
N ASN A 241 -8.29 -7.11 -18.55
CA ASN A 241 -8.47 -5.69 -18.27
C ASN A 241 -7.15 -5.12 -17.76
N GLN A 242 -6.54 -4.23 -18.56
CA GLN A 242 -5.23 -3.65 -18.25
C GLN A 242 -5.18 -2.99 -16.87
N SER A 243 -6.22 -2.23 -16.52
CA SER A 243 -6.27 -1.49 -15.24
C SER A 243 -6.41 -2.42 -14.04
N LEU A 244 -7.21 -3.48 -14.16
CA LEU A 244 -7.35 -4.48 -13.08
C LEU A 244 -6.07 -5.30 -12.93
N GLY A 245 -5.43 -5.70 -14.03
CA GLY A 245 -4.15 -6.40 -13.98
C GLY A 245 -3.01 -5.55 -13.40
N ASP A 246 -2.97 -4.24 -13.69
CA ASP A 246 -2.00 -3.32 -13.07
C ASP A 246 -2.21 -3.24 -11.54
N GLN A 247 -3.46 -3.14 -11.07
CA GLN A 247 -3.78 -3.14 -9.64
C GLN A 247 -3.38 -4.44 -8.95
N ILE A 248 -3.73 -5.60 -9.53
CA ILE A 248 -3.38 -6.91 -8.98
C ILE A 248 -1.85 -7.08 -8.92
N ALA A 249 -1.14 -6.76 -10.01
CA ALA A 249 0.30 -6.94 -10.09
C ALA A 249 1.07 -6.05 -9.10
N GLU A 250 0.62 -4.81 -8.88
CA GLU A 250 1.23 -3.92 -7.88
C GLU A 250 0.91 -4.39 -6.46
N TRP A 251 -0.35 -4.73 -6.17
CA TRP A 251 -0.75 -5.19 -4.84
C TRP A 251 -0.02 -6.48 -4.43
N VAL A 252 0.11 -7.45 -5.34
CA VAL A 252 0.90 -8.68 -5.10
C VAL A 252 2.38 -8.36 -4.84
N ARG A 253 2.93 -7.36 -5.56
CA ARG A 253 4.30 -6.89 -5.34
C ARG A 253 4.50 -6.20 -4.00
N GLU A 254 3.53 -5.43 -3.53
CA GLU A 254 3.60 -4.72 -2.26
C GLU A 254 3.54 -5.69 -1.08
N HIS A 255 2.71 -6.74 -1.18
CA HIS A 255 2.51 -7.77 -0.15
C HIS A 255 3.40 -9.01 -0.33
N TYR A 256 4.47 -8.91 -1.15
CA TYR A 256 5.24 -10.09 -1.58
C TYR A 256 5.81 -10.93 -0.42
N GLN A 257 6.17 -10.28 0.70
CA GLN A 257 6.77 -10.94 1.87
C GLN A 257 5.75 -11.85 2.55
N GLU A 258 4.58 -11.31 2.86
CA GLU A 258 3.47 -12.04 3.48
C GLU A 258 2.93 -13.12 2.53
N LEU A 259 2.85 -12.81 1.24
CA LEU A 259 2.38 -13.75 0.22
C LEU A 259 3.38 -14.90 -0.05
N GLY A 260 4.67 -14.72 0.25
CA GLY A 260 5.73 -15.66 -0.13
C GLY A 260 6.10 -15.60 -1.61
N VAL A 261 5.88 -14.46 -2.27
CA VAL A 261 6.10 -14.25 -3.71
C VAL A 261 7.57 -14.01 -4.00
N SER A 262 8.09 -14.65 -5.05
CA SER A 262 9.46 -14.44 -5.54
C SER A 262 9.52 -13.66 -6.86
N GLU A 263 8.48 -13.76 -7.69
CA GLU A 263 8.41 -13.13 -9.01
C GLU A 263 6.98 -12.82 -9.42
N VAL A 264 6.79 -11.69 -10.10
CA VAL A 264 5.54 -11.28 -10.75
C VAL A 264 5.83 -10.89 -12.19
N ILE A 265 5.02 -11.37 -13.13
CA ILE A 265 5.07 -10.99 -14.54
C ILE A 265 3.71 -10.44 -14.96
N TRP A 266 3.71 -9.25 -15.56
CA TRP A 266 2.51 -8.61 -16.09
C TRP A 266 2.83 -7.62 -17.21
N ALA A 267 2.05 -7.68 -18.29
CA ALA A 267 2.12 -6.78 -19.43
C ALA A 267 3.55 -6.62 -20.00
N GLN A 268 4.20 -7.76 -20.27
CA GLN A 268 5.58 -7.90 -20.75
C GLN A 268 6.66 -7.38 -19.79
N ARG A 269 6.31 -7.11 -18.53
CA ARG A 269 7.27 -6.71 -17.50
C ARG A 269 7.41 -7.80 -16.46
N ILE A 270 8.60 -7.89 -15.90
CA ILE A 270 8.96 -8.82 -14.83
C ILE A 270 9.48 -8.03 -13.63
N TRP A 271 9.05 -8.42 -12.45
CA TRP A 271 9.60 -8.00 -11.17
C TRP A 271 9.97 -9.24 -10.37
N THR A 272 11.08 -9.18 -9.66
CA THR A 272 11.63 -10.29 -8.87
C THR A 272 12.15 -9.75 -7.55
N VAL A 273 11.94 -10.47 -6.45
CA VAL A 273 12.44 -10.08 -5.13
C VAL A 273 13.95 -9.86 -5.14
N GLU A 274 14.71 -10.74 -5.80
CA GLU A 274 16.17 -10.66 -5.92
C GLU A 274 16.65 -9.33 -6.52
N ARG A 275 15.84 -8.72 -7.38
CA ARG A 275 16.16 -7.47 -8.10
C ARG A 275 15.13 -6.38 -7.81
N SER A 276 14.54 -6.41 -6.62
CA SER A 276 13.45 -5.51 -6.22
C SER A 276 13.83 -4.03 -6.34
N SER A 277 15.10 -3.69 -6.07
CA SER A 277 15.64 -2.33 -6.20
C SER A 277 15.64 -1.78 -7.63
N GLU A 278 15.53 -2.64 -8.64
CA GLU A 278 15.43 -2.23 -10.05
C GLU A 278 13.99 -1.99 -10.50
N GLY A 279 13.00 -2.36 -9.68
CA GLY A 279 11.58 -2.28 -10.04
C GLY A 279 11.21 -3.19 -11.22
N TRP A 280 10.19 -2.77 -11.97
CA TRP A 280 9.74 -3.47 -13.18
C TRP A 280 10.79 -3.41 -14.30
N ARG A 281 11.06 -4.56 -14.90
CA ARG A 281 11.99 -4.70 -16.04
C ARG A 281 11.25 -5.23 -17.26
N TRP A 282 11.55 -4.71 -18.44
CA TRP A 282 10.97 -5.23 -19.68
C TRP A 282 11.54 -6.61 -20.01
N MET A 283 10.66 -7.51 -20.43
CA MET A 283 11.03 -8.78 -21.05
C MET A 283 11.19 -8.63 -22.56
N GLU A 284 11.88 -9.58 -23.18
CA GLU A 284 11.85 -9.73 -24.63
C GLU A 284 10.43 -10.07 -25.10
N ASP A 285 10.10 -9.65 -26.32
CA ASP A 285 8.85 -10.04 -26.96
C ASP A 285 8.88 -11.51 -27.35
N ARG A 286 8.00 -12.30 -26.71
CA ARG A 286 7.89 -13.74 -26.91
C ARG A 286 6.88 -14.14 -27.97
N GLY A 287 6.17 -13.18 -28.58
CA GLY A 287 5.40 -13.39 -29.82
C GLY A 287 3.88 -13.41 -29.68
N SER A 288 3.32 -13.54 -28.48
CA SER A 288 1.85 -13.52 -28.27
C SER A 288 1.44 -12.81 -26.98
N ALA A 289 0.15 -12.50 -26.84
CA ALA A 289 -0.39 -11.87 -25.65
C ALA A 289 -0.16 -12.73 -24.39
N THR A 290 -0.42 -14.04 -24.50
CA THR A 290 -0.20 -14.99 -23.40
C THR A 290 1.27 -15.14 -23.06
N GLU A 291 2.17 -15.33 -24.04
CA GLU A 291 3.61 -15.47 -23.76
C GLU A 291 4.20 -14.17 -23.17
N ASN A 292 3.62 -13.02 -23.51
CA ASN A 292 3.98 -11.71 -22.94
C ASN A 292 3.11 -11.30 -21.75
N HIS A 293 2.23 -12.16 -21.23
CA HIS A 293 1.45 -11.93 -20.00
C HIS A 293 0.54 -10.68 -20.06
N TYR A 294 -0.15 -10.47 -21.18
CA TYR A 294 -1.16 -9.41 -21.33
C TYR A 294 -2.58 -9.86 -20.99
N ASP A 295 -2.79 -11.17 -20.80
CA ASP A 295 -4.10 -11.78 -20.50
C ASP A 295 -4.14 -12.46 -19.12
N HIS A 296 -3.03 -12.42 -18.36
CA HIS A 296 -2.94 -12.87 -16.98
C HIS A 296 -1.77 -12.21 -16.25
N VAL A 297 -1.93 -12.00 -14.95
CA VAL A 297 -0.80 -11.72 -14.04
C VAL A 297 -0.25 -13.06 -13.59
N HIS A 298 1.01 -13.33 -13.89
CA HIS A 298 1.69 -14.54 -13.43
C HIS A 298 2.45 -14.26 -12.14
N VAL A 299 2.24 -15.10 -11.14
CA VAL A 299 2.87 -15.00 -9.82
C VAL A 299 3.59 -16.30 -9.53
N THR A 300 4.89 -16.22 -9.24
CA THR A 300 5.67 -17.34 -8.73
C THR A 300 6.01 -17.11 -7.25
N VAL A 301 5.92 -18.17 -6.47
CA VAL A 301 6.17 -18.17 -5.02
C VAL A 301 7.37 -19.04 -4.61
N TYR A 302 7.88 -18.83 -3.40
CA TYR A 302 8.91 -19.69 -2.80
C TYR A 302 8.36 -21.07 -2.45
N GLY A 303 7.13 -21.12 -1.94
CA GLY A 303 6.37 -22.36 -1.72
C GLY A 303 5.71 -22.39 -0.34
N ASP A 304 6.49 -22.13 0.70
CA ASP A 304 6.05 -22.09 2.11
C ASP A 304 6.74 -21.00 2.94
N ALA A 305 7.29 -19.96 2.30
CA ALA A 305 8.10 -18.93 2.95
C ALA A 305 7.30 -17.72 3.44
N GLY A 306 6.05 -17.53 3.00
CA GLY A 306 5.23 -16.41 3.46
C GLY A 306 4.78 -16.60 4.92
N GLU A 307 4.84 -15.52 5.70
CA GLU A 307 4.39 -15.50 7.10
C GLU A 307 2.89 -15.12 7.18
N LEU A 308 2.22 -15.57 8.25
CA LEU A 308 0.79 -15.31 8.54
C LEU A 308 0.65 -14.34 9.71
#